data_AF-A7AXT1-F1
#
_entry.id   AF-A7AXT1-F1
#
_cell.length_a   1.000
_cell.length_b   1.000
_cell.length_c   1.000
_cell.angle_alpha   90.00
_cell.angle_beta   90.00
_cell.angle_gamma   90.00
#
_symmetry.space_group_name_H-M   'P 1'
#
loop_
_entity.id
_entity.type
_entity.pdbx_description
1 polymer ?
#
loop_
_entity_poly.entity_id
_entity_poly.type
_entity_poly.pdbx_seq_one_letter_code
_entity_poly.pdbx_strand_id
1 'polypeptide(L)'
;MDDIVHNYKRFDGESDDELILRICNDKENIGTWNDVAAVLNSLLDCNYTESAYRKKVQYFRKVLDANQSKFTDGAAQLKELKEERILLEKERVKTRDERNEYRRLIREEARKESYKEQILRSISEYHGQPLDYDKRKQFNGILKSDNDLVISVTDIHAGIEIDNWFNKYNTEVMYDRFRQYLDKIFEVYLRHGSENIYVIISELVSGLIHNSLRIESNQNLIEQFLSVSDCISQFLSELSYKFNEVHVYVCPGNHSRLHAKKEESLKGENMDCLAIPFLQAKLQNFKNIEFHENKIDESIAMFSVRGTKIFGVHGDKDDPKTVVQKLSLMTQIRPNILYMGHRHVNAMSTVYNVKILQSGCISGTDNYCLDNRLQNKPEQLISVINNDGLDCVYDVRFH
;
A
#
# COMPACT_ATOMS: atom_id res chain seq x y z
N MET A 1 64.42 60.07 27.52
CA MET A 1 64.80 58.95 26.64
C MET A 1 64.55 57.59 27.28
N ASP A 2 64.12 57.53 28.56
CA ASP A 2 63.84 56.25 29.25
C ASP A 2 62.40 55.72 29.11
N ASP A 3 61.43 56.51 28.63
CA ASP A 3 60.02 56.08 28.57
C ASP A 3 59.65 55.20 27.35
N ILE A 4 60.48 55.13 26.30
CA ILE A 4 60.14 54.40 25.06
C ILE A 4 60.45 52.89 25.19
N VAL A 5 61.43 52.53 26.01
CA VAL A 5 61.92 51.14 26.14
C VAL A 5 60.92 50.24 26.89
N HIS A 6 60.10 50.80 27.79
CA HIS A 6 59.24 50.02 28.69
C HIS A 6 57.90 49.54 28.12
N ASN A 7 57.56 49.89 26.87
CA ASN A 7 56.26 49.52 26.27
C ASN A 7 56.29 48.32 25.32
N TYR A 8 57.47 47.83 24.94
CA TYR A 8 57.59 46.70 24.03
C TYR A 8 57.92 45.42 24.80
N LYS A 9 57.14 44.36 24.54
CA LYS A 9 57.36 43.02 25.09
C LYS A 9 57.33 41.98 23.99
N ARG A 10 57.99 40.86 24.23
CA ARG A 10 57.87 39.65 23.41
C ARG A 10 56.49 39.02 23.63
N PHE A 11 55.84 38.60 22.56
CA PHE A 11 54.58 37.85 22.66
C PHE A 11 54.84 36.35 22.86
N ASP A 12 53.87 35.67 23.45
CA ASP A 12 54.02 34.26 23.79
C ASP A 12 54.08 33.40 22.52
N GLY A 13 55.14 32.61 22.37
CA GLY A 13 55.42 31.83 21.15
C GLY A 13 56.05 32.59 19.97
N GLU A 14 56.36 33.89 20.12
CA GLU A 14 56.99 34.70 19.07
C GLU A 14 58.47 34.33 18.92
N SER A 15 58.92 33.98 17.71
CA SER A 15 60.34 33.71 17.42
C SER A 15 61.18 34.99 17.39
N ASP A 16 62.50 34.87 17.53
CA ASP A 16 63.39 36.04 17.56
C ASP A 16 63.32 36.84 16.25
N ASP A 17 63.14 36.17 15.11
CA ASP A 17 63.04 36.83 13.80
C ASP A 17 61.69 37.54 13.60
N GLU A 18 60.59 36.99 14.14
CA GLU A 18 59.28 37.64 14.15
C GLU A 18 59.28 38.89 15.05
N LEU A 19 59.90 38.79 16.22
CA LEU A 19 60.09 39.91 17.15
C LEU A 19 60.90 41.04 16.50
N ILE A 20 62.01 40.70 15.84
CA ILE A 20 62.85 41.67 15.12
C ILE A 20 62.04 42.35 14.00
N LEU A 21 61.30 41.57 13.20
CA LEU A 21 60.50 42.11 12.09
C LEU A 21 59.40 43.05 12.59
N ARG A 22 58.68 42.67 13.66
CA ARG A 22 57.60 43.46 14.25
C ARG A 22 58.10 44.79 14.81
N ILE A 23 59.13 44.75 15.65
CA ILE A 23 59.67 45.96 16.29
C ILE A 23 60.31 46.89 15.25
N CYS A 24 60.99 46.34 14.24
CA CYS A 24 61.55 47.16 13.16
C CYS A 24 60.50 47.74 12.21
N ASN A 25 59.33 47.11 12.06
CA ASN A 25 58.21 47.68 11.32
C ASN A 25 57.53 48.82 12.08
N ASP A 26 57.64 48.84 13.40
CA ASP A 26 57.09 49.89 14.27
C ASP A 26 58.07 51.06 14.49
N LYS A 27 59.13 51.12 13.68
CA LYS A 27 60.23 52.09 13.80
C LYS A 27 59.77 53.54 13.74
N GLU A 28 58.71 53.87 13.00
CA GLU A 28 58.16 55.23 12.96
C GLU A 28 57.56 55.69 14.30
N ASN A 29 57.06 54.76 15.10
CA ASN A 29 56.51 55.03 16.44
C ASN A 29 57.60 55.03 17.53
N ILE A 30 58.67 54.25 17.34
CA ILE A 30 59.80 54.15 18.28
C ILE A 30 60.78 55.32 18.13
N GLY A 31 60.96 55.83 16.91
CA GLY A 31 61.82 56.98 16.61
C GLY A 31 63.04 56.61 15.76
N THR A 32 64.25 56.76 16.31
CA THR A 32 65.47 56.49 15.53
C THR A 32 65.81 55.01 15.53
N TRP A 33 66.59 54.59 14.55
CA TRP A 33 67.02 53.20 14.51
C TRP A 33 67.94 52.81 15.69
N ASN A 34 68.61 53.77 16.32
CA ASN A 34 69.38 53.52 17.55
C ASN A 34 68.46 53.18 18.72
N ASP A 35 67.29 53.82 18.78
CA ASP A 35 66.25 53.54 19.78
C ASP A 35 65.65 52.14 19.55
N VAL A 36 65.39 51.79 18.28
CA VAL A 36 64.96 50.42 17.89
C VAL A 36 65.99 49.36 18.29
N ALA A 37 67.28 49.64 18.10
CA ALA A 37 68.34 48.74 18.51
C ALA A 37 68.42 48.59 20.04
N ALA A 38 68.23 49.68 20.79
CA ALA A 38 68.19 49.64 22.25
C ALA A 38 67.04 48.77 22.78
N VAL A 39 65.84 48.89 22.18
CA VAL A 39 64.67 48.06 22.51
C VAL A 39 64.94 46.58 22.18
N LEU A 40 65.47 46.29 20.99
CA LEU A 40 65.76 44.90 20.59
C LEU A 40 66.88 44.25 21.39
N ASN A 41 67.94 45.00 21.68
CA ASN A 41 69.04 44.53 22.53
C ASN A 41 68.56 44.20 23.95
N SER A 42 67.65 45.03 24.50
CA SER A 42 67.04 44.78 25.81
C SER A 42 66.13 43.55 25.84
N LEU A 43 65.43 43.24 24.74
CA LEU A 43 64.47 42.12 24.69
C LEU A 43 65.11 40.79 24.27
N LEU A 44 66.21 40.83 23.53
CA LEU A 44 66.91 39.63 23.02
C LEU A 44 68.20 39.33 23.79
N ASP A 45 68.52 40.12 24.83
CA ASP A 45 69.77 40.05 25.59
C ASP A 45 71.01 40.02 24.66
N CYS A 46 71.01 40.94 23.70
CA CYS A 46 72.04 41.06 22.67
C CYS A 46 72.67 42.45 22.72
N ASN A 47 73.85 42.62 22.11
CA ASN A 47 74.51 43.92 22.03
C ASN A 47 74.94 44.23 20.60
N TYR A 48 73.95 44.30 19.70
CA TYR A 48 74.18 44.61 18.30
C TYR A 48 73.98 46.09 18.01
N THR A 49 74.78 46.61 17.07
CA THR A 49 74.52 47.94 16.53
C THR A 49 73.27 47.93 15.67
N GLU A 50 72.60 49.07 15.62
CA GLU A 50 71.49 49.40 14.74
C GLU A 50 71.60 48.88 13.29
N SER A 51 72.81 48.92 12.70
CA SER A 51 73.08 48.44 11.35
C SER A 51 72.76 46.96 11.15
N ALA A 52 72.94 46.13 12.19
CA ALA A 52 72.70 44.69 12.13
C ALA A 52 71.20 44.38 11.96
N TYR A 53 70.35 45.00 12.77
CA TYR A 53 68.90 44.84 12.69
C TYR A 53 68.32 45.40 11.39
N ARG A 54 68.78 46.57 10.96
CA ARG A 54 68.35 47.18 9.69
C ARG A 54 68.70 46.32 8.48
N LYS A 55 69.92 45.74 8.43
CA LYS A 55 70.33 44.81 7.36
C LYS A 55 69.51 43.52 7.39
N LYS A 56 69.21 42.98 8.58
CA LYS A 56 68.43 41.75 8.74
C LYS A 56 67.02 41.92 8.19
N VAL A 57 66.35 43.03 8.51
CA VAL A 57 64.99 43.34 8.01
C VAL A 57 64.99 43.64 6.51
N GLN A 58 66.00 44.35 6.01
CA GLN A 58 66.14 44.58 4.57
C GLN A 58 66.31 43.27 3.79
N TYR A 59 67.07 42.32 4.34
CA TYR A 59 67.21 40.98 3.79
C TYR A 59 65.88 40.22 3.82
N PHE A 60 65.18 40.21 4.95
CA PHE A 60 63.85 39.59 5.07
C PHE A 60 62.85 40.13 4.04
N ARG A 61 62.80 41.46 3.86
CA ARG A 61 61.93 42.10 2.86
C ARG A 61 62.29 41.68 1.43
N LYS A 62 63.59 41.64 1.09
CA LYS A 62 64.04 41.15 -0.22
C LYS A 62 63.65 39.70 -0.47
N VAL A 63 63.75 38.84 0.55
CA VAL A 63 63.38 37.42 0.44
C VAL A 63 61.86 37.26 0.30
N LEU A 64 61.06 38.06 1.01
CA LEU A 64 59.60 38.07 0.88
C LEU A 64 59.16 38.53 -0.51
N ASP A 65 59.69 39.65 -1.00
CA ASP A 65 59.38 40.16 -2.35
C ASP A 65 59.80 39.15 -3.44
N ALA A 66 60.98 38.54 -3.31
CA ALA A 66 61.46 37.55 -4.27
C ALA A 66 60.65 36.24 -4.30
N ASN A 67 59.92 35.91 -3.22
CA ASN A 67 59.09 34.71 -3.13
C ASN A 67 57.58 35.02 -3.16
N GLN A 68 57.18 36.27 -3.35
CA GLN A 68 55.79 36.72 -3.33
C GLN A 68 54.91 35.93 -4.32
N SER A 69 55.44 35.60 -5.51
CA SER A 69 54.76 34.81 -6.54
C SER A 69 54.46 33.36 -6.11
N LYS A 70 55.28 32.76 -5.23
CA LYS A 70 55.07 31.40 -4.71
C LYS A 70 54.01 31.34 -3.61
N PHE A 71 53.78 32.47 -2.92
CA PHE A 71 52.72 32.57 -1.90
C PHE A 71 51.35 32.88 -2.51
N THR A 72 51.28 33.58 -3.65
CA THR A 72 50.02 33.82 -4.39
C THR A 72 49.37 32.54 -4.96
N ASP A 73 50.16 31.50 -5.24
CA ASP A 73 49.64 30.19 -5.71
C ASP A 73 48.82 29.44 -4.66
N GLY A 74 49.03 29.74 -3.36
CA GLY A 74 48.28 29.09 -2.27
C GLY A 74 46.77 29.38 -2.32
N ALA A 75 46.35 30.54 -2.83
CA ALA A 75 44.94 30.88 -2.96
C ALA A 75 44.24 30.12 -4.10
N ALA A 76 44.94 29.89 -5.22
CA ALA A 76 44.45 29.10 -6.35
C ALA A 76 44.36 27.61 -5.98
N GLN A 77 45.40 27.07 -5.35
CA GLN A 77 45.42 25.68 -4.85
C GLN A 77 44.34 25.45 -3.78
N LEU A 78 44.10 26.41 -2.88
CA LEU A 78 43.03 26.30 -1.88
C LEU A 78 41.64 26.29 -2.54
N LYS A 79 41.46 26.98 -3.67
CA LYS A 79 40.20 26.99 -4.41
C LYS A 79 39.96 25.65 -5.11
N GLU A 80 40.99 25.11 -5.76
CA GLU A 80 40.95 23.79 -6.42
C GLU A 80 40.68 22.67 -5.41
N LEU A 81 41.34 22.66 -4.26
CA LEU A 81 41.09 21.72 -3.17
C LEU A 81 39.66 21.83 -2.59
N LYS A 82 39.08 23.04 -2.56
CA LYS A 82 37.69 23.25 -2.15
C LYS A 82 36.72 22.69 -3.19
N GLU A 83 37.00 22.88 -4.48
CA GLU A 83 36.20 22.36 -5.58
C GLU A 83 36.23 20.82 -5.62
N GLU A 84 37.40 20.20 -5.46
CA GLU A 84 37.55 18.75 -5.33
C GLU A 84 36.82 18.20 -4.10
N ARG A 85 36.90 18.90 -2.95
CA ARG A 85 36.18 18.50 -1.74
C ARG A 85 34.66 18.53 -1.93
N ILE A 86 34.15 19.55 -2.62
CA ILE A 86 32.72 19.64 -2.98
C ILE A 86 32.33 18.50 -3.91
N LEU A 87 33.17 18.17 -4.90
CA LEU A 87 32.92 17.06 -5.82
C LEU A 87 32.87 15.72 -5.07
N LEU A 88 33.81 15.50 -4.16
CA LEU A 88 33.92 14.30 -3.35
C LEU A 88 32.75 14.18 -2.34
N GLU A 89 32.30 15.30 -1.77
CA GLU A 89 31.08 15.33 -0.95
C GLU A 89 29.82 15.01 -1.78
N LYS A 90 29.71 15.55 -3.00
CA LYS A 90 28.60 15.20 -3.93
C LYS A 90 28.59 13.72 -4.27
N GLU A 91 29.73 13.12 -4.60
CA GLU A 91 29.82 11.68 -4.89
C GLU A 91 29.49 10.83 -3.64
N ARG A 92 29.94 11.24 -2.46
CA ARG A 92 29.54 10.57 -1.19
C ARG A 92 28.04 10.61 -0.95
N VAL A 93 27.38 11.73 -1.25
CA VAL A 93 25.92 11.85 -1.13
C VAL A 93 25.24 10.91 -2.13
N LYS A 94 25.65 10.91 -3.41
CA LYS A 94 25.12 9.98 -4.42
C LYS A 94 25.26 8.52 -4.00
N THR A 95 26.45 8.09 -3.59
CA THR A 95 26.68 6.71 -3.14
C THR A 95 25.85 6.36 -1.89
N ARG A 96 25.60 7.33 -1.00
CA ARG A 96 24.74 7.11 0.17
C ARG A 96 23.28 6.92 -0.25
N ASP A 97 22.80 7.73 -1.18
CA ASP A 97 21.42 7.66 -1.68
C ASP A 97 21.19 6.36 -2.46
N GLU A 98 22.14 5.95 -3.32
CA GLU A 98 22.14 4.64 -3.99
C GLU A 98 22.10 3.48 -2.98
N ARG A 99 22.93 3.53 -1.93
CA ARG A 99 22.92 2.50 -0.86
C ARG A 99 21.60 2.48 -0.10
N ASN A 100 20.99 3.64 0.15
CA ASN A 100 19.70 3.72 0.84
C ASN A 100 18.58 3.12 -0.01
N GLU A 101 18.55 3.42 -1.31
CA GLU A 101 17.58 2.86 -2.24
C GLU A 101 17.80 1.36 -2.43
N TYR A 102 19.04 0.91 -2.56
CA TYR A 102 19.37 -0.52 -2.62
C TYR A 102 18.95 -1.26 -1.34
N ARG A 103 19.19 -0.69 -0.15
CA ARG A 103 18.71 -1.25 1.13
C ARG A 103 17.20 -1.22 1.27
N ARG A 104 16.51 -0.28 0.63
CA ARG A 104 15.05 -0.25 0.56
C ARG A 104 14.57 -1.42 -0.29
N LEU A 105 15.12 -1.60 -1.49
CA LEU A 105 14.80 -2.73 -2.38
C LEU A 105 15.06 -4.08 -1.72
N ILE A 106 16.21 -4.27 -1.06
CA ILE A 106 16.49 -5.51 -0.30
C ILE A 106 15.47 -5.75 0.81
N ARG A 107 15.08 -4.70 1.56
CA ARG A 107 14.06 -4.84 2.61
C ARG A 107 12.70 -5.19 2.04
N GLU A 108 12.32 -4.61 0.90
CA GLU A 108 11.08 -4.94 0.20
C GLU A 108 11.10 -6.39 -0.28
N GLU A 109 12.21 -6.85 -0.87
CA GLU A 109 12.34 -8.22 -1.37
C GLU A 109 12.37 -9.26 -0.24
N ALA A 110 13.15 -9.03 0.82
CA ALA A 110 13.17 -9.90 2.00
C ALA A 110 11.79 -9.97 2.69
N ARG A 111 11.02 -8.88 2.67
CA ARG A 111 9.62 -8.90 3.14
C ARG A 111 8.74 -9.75 2.24
N LYS A 112 8.85 -9.63 0.91
CA LYS A 112 8.08 -10.48 -0.02
C LYS A 112 8.40 -11.96 0.18
N GLU A 113 9.67 -12.32 0.33
CA GLU A 113 10.10 -13.70 0.59
C GLU A 113 9.51 -14.22 1.90
N SER A 114 9.65 -13.46 2.99
CA SER A 114 9.05 -13.82 4.28
C SER A 114 7.53 -13.92 4.21
N TYR A 115 6.87 -13.05 3.45
CA TYR A 115 5.42 -13.06 3.26
C TYR A 115 4.98 -14.28 2.45
N LYS A 116 5.72 -14.62 1.39
CA LYS A 116 5.50 -15.83 0.60
C LYS A 116 5.65 -17.09 1.45
N GLU A 117 6.70 -17.17 2.27
CA GLU A 117 6.89 -18.29 3.20
C GLU A 117 5.76 -18.37 4.23
N GLN A 118 5.31 -17.24 4.79
CA GLN A 118 4.16 -17.19 5.68
C GLN A 118 2.89 -17.67 4.99
N ILE A 119 2.60 -17.22 3.76
CA ILE A 119 1.45 -17.69 2.99
C ILE A 119 1.54 -19.20 2.76
N LEU A 120 2.67 -19.71 2.29
CA LEU A 120 2.85 -21.14 2.03
C LEU A 120 2.68 -21.96 3.31
N ARG A 121 3.25 -21.50 4.41
CA ARG A 121 3.12 -22.12 5.72
C ARG A 121 1.66 -22.10 6.19
N SER A 122 1.01 -20.94 6.17
CA SER A 122 -0.39 -20.79 6.53
C SER A 122 -1.28 -21.70 5.68
N ILE A 123 -1.05 -21.80 4.37
CA ILE A 123 -1.78 -22.74 3.50
C ILE A 123 -1.54 -24.20 3.94
N SER A 124 -0.30 -24.57 4.23
CA SER A 124 0.06 -25.95 4.62
C SER A 124 -0.46 -26.36 5.99
N GLU A 125 -0.54 -25.41 6.93
CA GLU A 125 -0.99 -25.62 8.31
C GLU A 125 -2.51 -25.36 8.47
N TYR A 126 -3.17 -24.77 7.47
CA TYR A 126 -4.58 -24.44 7.57
C TYR A 126 -5.44 -25.71 7.50
N HIS A 127 -6.07 -26.02 8.63
CA HIS A 127 -7.10 -27.04 8.73
C HIS A 127 -8.47 -26.35 8.71
N GLY A 128 -9.12 -26.35 7.54
CA GLY A 128 -10.45 -25.77 7.37
C GLY A 128 -11.52 -26.51 8.15
N GLN A 129 -12.59 -25.80 8.52
CA GLN A 129 -13.80 -26.42 9.05
C GLN A 129 -14.65 -26.92 7.88
N PRO A 130 -15.11 -28.19 7.88
CA PRO A 130 -16.01 -28.66 6.85
C PRO A 130 -17.37 -27.96 6.98
N LEU A 131 -17.88 -27.45 5.86
CA LEU A 131 -19.26 -27.08 5.64
C LEU A 131 -20.03 -28.40 5.52
N ASP A 132 -20.59 -28.85 6.64
CA ASP A 132 -21.29 -30.14 6.72
C ASP A 132 -22.60 -30.10 5.91
N TYR A 133 -22.62 -30.77 4.74
CA TYR A 133 -23.78 -30.89 3.87
C TYR A 133 -23.92 -32.32 3.31
N ASP A 134 -25.16 -32.77 3.07
CA ASP A 134 -25.45 -34.19 2.79
C ASP A 134 -25.03 -34.62 1.36
N LYS A 135 -23.86 -35.25 1.27
CA LYS A 135 -23.29 -35.83 0.03
C LYS A 135 -24.23 -36.79 -0.71
N ARG A 136 -25.21 -37.40 -0.04
CA ARG A 136 -26.16 -38.33 -0.68
C ARG A 136 -27.18 -37.61 -1.56
N LYS A 137 -27.23 -36.28 -1.53
CA LYS A 137 -28.13 -35.46 -2.36
C LYS A 137 -27.53 -35.05 -3.71
N GLN A 138 -26.40 -35.62 -4.14
CA GLN A 138 -25.78 -35.28 -5.43
C GLN A 138 -26.73 -35.55 -6.61
N PHE A 139 -26.86 -34.58 -7.51
CA PHE A 139 -27.58 -34.71 -8.78
C PHE A 139 -26.63 -35.26 -9.85
N ASN A 140 -26.98 -36.40 -10.44
CA ASN A 140 -26.17 -37.10 -11.45
C ASN A 140 -26.74 -37.00 -12.87
N GLY A 141 -27.78 -36.17 -13.08
CA GLY A 141 -28.41 -35.96 -14.38
C GLY A 141 -27.86 -34.74 -15.10
N ILE A 142 -28.31 -34.55 -16.35
CA ILE A 142 -28.21 -33.26 -17.05
C ILE A 142 -29.58 -32.61 -16.96
N LEU A 143 -29.66 -31.45 -16.32
CA LEU A 143 -30.89 -30.66 -16.29
C LEU A 143 -31.03 -29.90 -17.62
N LYS A 144 -32.25 -29.73 -18.12
CA LYS A 144 -32.52 -28.83 -19.25
C LYS A 144 -33.66 -27.94 -18.86
N SER A 145 -33.41 -26.64 -18.79
CA SER A 145 -34.39 -25.66 -18.35
C SER A 145 -34.32 -24.39 -19.18
N ASP A 146 -35.33 -23.55 -19.04
CA ASP A 146 -35.45 -22.25 -19.70
C ASP A 146 -34.90 -21.09 -18.86
N ASN A 147 -34.40 -21.38 -17.66
CA ASN A 147 -33.87 -20.39 -16.73
C ASN A 147 -32.59 -20.85 -16.01
N ASP A 148 -31.82 -19.85 -15.58
CA ASP A 148 -30.61 -20.00 -14.77
C ASP A 148 -30.68 -19.08 -13.54
N LEU A 149 -29.88 -19.39 -12.52
CA LEU A 149 -29.74 -18.53 -11.34
C LEU A 149 -28.55 -17.60 -11.46
N VAL A 150 -28.71 -16.37 -10.99
CA VAL A 150 -27.61 -15.46 -10.71
C VAL A 150 -27.67 -15.09 -9.24
N ILE A 151 -26.59 -15.39 -8.51
CA ILE A 151 -26.49 -15.14 -7.08
C ILE A 151 -25.36 -14.17 -6.78
N SER A 152 -25.57 -13.42 -5.70
CA SER A 152 -24.58 -12.53 -5.12
C SER A 152 -23.99 -13.18 -3.87
N VAL A 153 -22.67 -13.05 -3.70
CA VAL A 153 -21.92 -13.40 -2.49
C VAL A 153 -21.05 -12.19 -2.17
N THR A 154 -21.65 -11.17 -1.57
CA THR A 154 -21.05 -9.85 -1.41
C THR A 154 -20.83 -9.48 0.05
N ASP A 155 -19.79 -8.70 0.31
CA ASP A 155 -19.53 -8.07 1.60
C ASP A 155 -19.48 -9.13 2.73
N ILE A 156 -18.55 -10.08 2.58
CA ILE A 156 -18.37 -11.20 3.50
C ILE A 156 -17.63 -10.74 4.76
N HIS A 157 -16.68 -9.82 4.61
CA HIS A 157 -15.90 -9.26 5.70
C HIS A 157 -15.32 -10.32 6.65
N ALA A 158 -14.78 -11.40 6.10
CA ALA A 158 -14.19 -12.44 6.93
C ALA A 158 -13.09 -11.89 7.84
N GLY A 159 -13.04 -12.36 9.08
CA GLY A 159 -12.07 -11.93 10.08
C GLY A 159 -12.52 -10.80 11.01
N ILE A 160 -13.67 -10.18 10.79
CA ILE A 160 -14.30 -9.27 11.75
C ILE A 160 -15.07 -10.05 12.82
N GLU A 161 -14.97 -9.63 14.08
CA GLU A 161 -15.86 -10.07 15.15
C GLU A 161 -16.85 -8.96 15.50
N ILE A 162 -18.13 -9.23 15.27
CA ILE A 162 -19.23 -8.34 15.62
C ILE A 162 -20.00 -8.99 16.77
N ASP A 163 -20.10 -8.29 17.90
CA ASP A 163 -21.05 -8.62 18.96
C ASP A 163 -21.71 -7.33 19.44
N ASN A 164 -22.84 -7.00 18.82
CA ASN A 164 -23.65 -5.85 19.19
C ASN A 164 -25.13 -6.24 19.31
N TRP A 165 -25.97 -5.30 19.73
CA TRP A 165 -27.39 -5.55 19.97
C TRP A 165 -28.15 -6.07 18.72
N PHE A 166 -27.71 -5.69 17.52
CA PHE A 166 -28.41 -5.96 16.27
C PHE A 166 -27.83 -7.12 15.48
N ASN A 167 -26.60 -7.53 15.76
CA ASN A 167 -25.88 -8.50 14.95
C ASN A 167 -24.78 -9.21 15.76
N LYS A 168 -24.63 -10.51 15.49
CA LYS A 168 -23.45 -11.29 15.87
C LYS A 168 -22.81 -11.85 14.62
N TYR A 169 -21.50 -11.73 14.51
CA TYR A 169 -20.75 -12.26 13.39
C TYR A 169 -19.34 -12.64 13.80
N ASN A 170 -18.93 -13.82 13.40
CA ASN A 170 -17.58 -14.35 13.54
C ASN A 170 -17.41 -15.45 12.47
N THR A 171 -16.29 -16.16 12.48
CA THR A 171 -16.06 -17.24 11.51
C THR A 171 -17.14 -18.33 11.56
N GLU A 172 -17.60 -18.76 12.74
CA GLU A 172 -18.64 -19.80 12.84
C GLU A 172 -19.97 -19.30 12.23
N VAL A 173 -20.39 -18.09 12.59
CA VAL A 173 -21.60 -17.48 12.03
C VAL A 173 -21.50 -17.28 10.52
N MET A 174 -20.31 -16.95 9.98
CA MET A 174 -20.08 -16.89 8.54
C MET A 174 -20.42 -18.23 7.88
N TYR A 175 -19.86 -19.35 8.36
CA TYR A 175 -20.17 -20.68 7.82
C TYR A 175 -21.66 -21.02 7.98
N ASP A 176 -22.29 -20.66 9.10
CA ASP A 176 -23.72 -20.87 9.33
C ASP A 176 -24.59 -20.11 8.31
N ARG A 177 -24.24 -18.86 8.01
CA ARG A 177 -24.94 -18.03 7.01
C ARG A 177 -24.76 -18.57 5.60
N PHE A 178 -23.58 -19.09 5.26
CA PHE A 178 -23.37 -19.80 3.99
C PHE A 178 -24.23 -21.06 3.87
N ARG A 179 -24.41 -21.83 4.96
CA ARG A 179 -25.34 -22.98 4.97
C ARG A 179 -26.79 -22.55 4.79
N GLN A 180 -27.24 -21.52 5.51
CA GLN A 180 -28.58 -20.93 5.32
C GLN A 180 -28.77 -20.45 3.87
N TYR A 181 -27.72 -19.89 3.27
CA TYR A 181 -27.78 -19.42 1.89
C TYR A 181 -27.90 -20.57 0.89
N LEU A 182 -27.12 -21.65 1.07
CA LEU A 182 -27.24 -22.88 0.26
C LEU A 182 -28.65 -23.46 0.35
N ASP A 183 -29.21 -23.57 1.55
CA ASP A 183 -30.58 -24.05 1.73
C ASP A 183 -31.58 -23.21 0.93
N LYS A 184 -31.42 -21.88 0.96
CA LYS A 184 -32.29 -20.98 0.22
C LYS A 184 -32.09 -21.07 -1.30
N ILE A 185 -30.85 -21.17 -1.76
CA ILE A 185 -30.51 -21.39 -3.18
C ILE A 185 -31.13 -22.70 -3.67
N PHE A 186 -31.06 -23.76 -2.88
CA PHE A 186 -31.62 -25.06 -3.24
C PHE A 186 -33.15 -25.07 -3.20
N GLU A 187 -33.79 -24.32 -2.29
CA GLU A 187 -35.23 -24.07 -2.34
C GLU A 187 -35.63 -23.40 -3.66
N VAL A 188 -34.91 -22.35 -4.08
CA VAL A 188 -35.17 -21.64 -5.34
C VAL A 188 -34.89 -22.54 -6.55
N TYR A 189 -33.78 -23.29 -6.54
CA TYR A 189 -33.46 -24.28 -7.56
C TYR A 189 -34.57 -25.32 -7.72
N LEU A 190 -35.09 -25.89 -6.63
CA LEU A 190 -36.18 -26.86 -6.69
C LEU A 190 -37.49 -26.24 -7.21
N ARG A 191 -37.73 -24.95 -6.93
CA ARG A 191 -38.91 -24.23 -7.40
C ARG A 191 -38.89 -23.96 -8.90
N HIS A 192 -37.73 -23.58 -9.44
CA HIS A 192 -37.60 -23.13 -10.85
C HIS A 192 -36.97 -24.17 -11.78
N GLY A 193 -36.34 -25.20 -11.23
CA GLY A 193 -35.58 -26.18 -12.00
C GLY A 193 -34.46 -25.53 -12.80
N SER A 194 -33.76 -24.54 -12.23
CA SER A 194 -32.75 -23.75 -12.95
C SER A 194 -31.54 -24.58 -13.36
N GLU A 195 -31.09 -24.43 -14.60
CA GLU A 195 -30.08 -25.30 -15.22
C GLU A 195 -28.66 -25.01 -14.73
N ASN A 196 -28.26 -23.74 -14.82
CA ASN A 196 -26.93 -23.27 -14.45
C ASN A 196 -27.00 -22.21 -13.35
N ILE A 197 -25.87 -21.94 -12.71
CA ILE A 197 -25.74 -20.89 -11.71
C ILE A 197 -24.53 -20.01 -11.98
N TYR A 198 -24.74 -18.70 -11.86
CA TYR A 198 -23.71 -17.67 -11.99
C TYR A 198 -23.51 -17.00 -10.63
N VAL A 199 -22.30 -17.06 -10.11
CA VAL A 199 -21.94 -16.57 -8.77
C VAL A 199 -21.08 -15.32 -8.92
N ILE A 200 -21.58 -14.18 -8.42
CA ILE A 200 -20.83 -12.93 -8.33
C ILE A 200 -20.32 -12.78 -6.91
N ILE A 201 -19.01 -12.93 -6.73
CA ILE A 201 -18.33 -12.80 -5.44
C ILE A 201 -17.72 -11.41 -5.33
N SER A 202 -17.88 -10.73 -4.19
CA SER A 202 -17.26 -9.43 -3.96
C SER A 202 -16.93 -9.21 -2.49
N GLU A 203 -15.74 -8.66 -2.23
CA GLU A 203 -15.27 -8.28 -0.90
C GLU A 203 -15.23 -9.43 0.12
N LEU A 204 -14.13 -10.19 0.08
CA LEU A 204 -13.98 -11.41 0.86
C LEU A 204 -13.61 -11.17 2.33
N VAL A 205 -12.68 -10.25 2.56
CA VAL A 205 -12.04 -10.05 3.87
C VAL A 205 -12.39 -8.69 4.44
N SER A 206 -12.44 -8.58 5.77
CA SER A 206 -12.66 -7.30 6.44
C SER A 206 -11.45 -6.36 6.26
N GLY A 207 -10.27 -6.95 6.10
CA GLY A 207 -9.06 -6.23 5.72
C GLY A 207 -8.48 -5.38 6.84
N LEU A 208 -7.78 -4.31 6.44
CA LEU A 208 -7.01 -3.44 7.35
C LEU A 208 -7.47 -1.97 7.31
N ILE A 209 -8.56 -1.66 6.61
CA ILE A 209 -8.87 -0.28 6.20
C ILE A 209 -9.49 0.60 7.29
N HIS A 210 -10.09 0.02 8.34
CA HIS A 210 -10.60 0.77 9.48
C HIS A 210 -9.89 0.36 10.77
N ASN A 211 -9.40 1.34 11.52
CA ASN A 211 -8.70 1.08 12.80
C ASN A 211 -9.62 0.41 13.84
N SER A 212 -10.92 0.70 13.84
CA SER A 212 -11.92 0.01 14.67
C SER A 212 -12.01 -1.47 14.31
N LEU A 213 -12.11 -1.79 13.01
CA LEU A 213 -12.11 -3.16 12.51
C LEU A 213 -10.84 -3.92 12.88
N ARG A 214 -9.68 -3.25 12.98
CA ARG A 214 -8.44 -3.88 13.43
C ARG A 214 -8.45 -4.24 14.91
N ILE A 215 -9.16 -3.48 15.76
CA ILE A 215 -9.34 -3.83 17.18
C ILE A 215 -10.29 -5.02 17.30
N GLU A 216 -11.29 -5.10 16.41
CA GLU A 216 -12.29 -6.17 16.35
C GLU A 216 -11.81 -7.42 15.59
N SER A 217 -10.68 -7.34 14.88
CA SER A 217 -10.14 -8.48 14.11
C SER A 217 -9.07 -9.22 14.89
N ASN A 218 -9.37 -10.47 15.24
CA ASN A 218 -8.42 -11.39 15.87
C ASN A 218 -7.53 -12.13 14.86
N GLN A 219 -7.83 -12.03 13.56
CA GLN A 219 -7.14 -12.77 12.48
C GLN A 219 -6.25 -11.86 11.65
N ASN A 220 -5.08 -12.35 11.29
CA ASN A 220 -4.26 -11.66 10.29
C ASN A 220 -4.90 -11.78 8.90
N LEU A 221 -4.58 -10.87 7.99
CA LEU A 221 -5.19 -10.80 6.65
C LEU A 221 -5.12 -12.13 5.86
N ILE A 222 -4.05 -12.91 6.05
CA ILE A 222 -3.88 -14.22 5.39
C ILE A 222 -4.88 -15.23 5.98
N GLU A 223 -5.04 -15.29 7.30
CA GLU A 223 -6.04 -16.14 7.97
C GLU A 223 -7.47 -15.77 7.55
N GLN A 224 -7.78 -14.48 7.43
CA GLN A 224 -9.07 -14.02 6.92
C GLN A 224 -9.32 -14.57 5.51
N PHE A 225 -8.33 -14.45 4.63
CA PHE A 225 -8.43 -14.94 3.25
C PHE A 225 -8.54 -16.47 3.17
N LEU A 226 -7.77 -17.21 3.98
CA LEU A 226 -7.81 -18.67 3.98
C LEU A 226 -9.15 -19.18 4.50
N SER A 227 -9.70 -18.57 5.56
CA SER A 227 -10.98 -18.96 6.12
C SER A 227 -12.15 -18.74 5.15
N VAL A 228 -12.21 -17.57 4.52
CA VAL A 228 -13.27 -17.29 3.54
C VAL A 228 -13.10 -18.09 2.25
N SER A 229 -11.88 -18.27 1.77
CA SER A 229 -11.62 -19.09 0.57
C SER A 229 -11.95 -20.55 0.81
N ASP A 230 -11.74 -21.07 2.03
CA ASP A 230 -12.18 -22.40 2.41
C ASP A 230 -13.71 -22.51 2.41
N CYS A 231 -14.40 -21.58 3.07
CA CYS A 231 -15.87 -21.54 3.07
C CYS A 231 -16.44 -21.46 1.65
N ILE A 232 -15.92 -20.57 0.80
CA ILE A 232 -16.34 -20.42 -0.60
C ILE A 232 -16.06 -21.68 -1.41
N SER A 233 -14.91 -22.32 -1.23
CA SER A 233 -14.60 -23.55 -1.97
C SER A 233 -15.62 -24.65 -1.70
N GLN A 234 -16.08 -24.77 -0.45
CA GLN A 234 -17.09 -25.74 -0.07
C GLN A 234 -18.48 -25.35 -0.54
N PHE A 235 -18.81 -24.06 -0.45
CA PHE A 235 -20.03 -23.50 -1.04
C PHE A 235 -20.15 -23.80 -2.55
N LEU A 236 -19.09 -23.52 -3.32
CA LEU A 236 -19.06 -23.79 -4.76
C LEU A 236 -19.11 -25.29 -5.09
N SER A 237 -18.45 -26.13 -4.28
CA SER A 237 -18.56 -27.59 -4.37
C SER A 237 -20.02 -28.04 -4.23
N GLU A 238 -20.75 -27.54 -3.23
CA GLU A 238 -22.15 -27.90 -3.04
C GLU A 238 -23.05 -27.44 -4.19
N LEU A 239 -22.80 -26.27 -4.76
CA LEU A 239 -23.49 -25.83 -5.98
C LEU A 239 -23.21 -26.76 -7.16
N SER A 240 -21.96 -27.18 -7.33
CA SER A 240 -21.54 -28.06 -8.43
C SER A 240 -22.25 -29.42 -8.43
N TYR A 241 -22.77 -29.86 -7.28
CA TYR A 241 -23.55 -31.09 -7.17
C TYR A 241 -25.02 -30.95 -7.58
N LYS A 242 -25.49 -29.74 -7.90
CA LYS A 242 -26.90 -29.45 -8.24
C LYS A 242 -27.08 -28.84 -9.62
N PHE A 243 -26.14 -28.01 -10.05
CA PHE A 243 -26.20 -27.31 -11.33
C PHE A 243 -25.36 -28.02 -12.38
N ASN A 244 -25.77 -27.89 -13.65
CA ASN A 244 -24.97 -28.41 -14.77
C ASN A 244 -23.62 -27.69 -14.84
N GLU A 245 -23.63 -26.35 -14.78
CA GLU A 245 -22.46 -25.49 -14.76
C GLU A 245 -22.56 -24.43 -13.64
N VAL A 246 -21.43 -24.15 -12.99
CA VAL A 246 -21.25 -23.11 -11.97
C VAL A 246 -20.23 -22.11 -12.50
N HIS A 247 -20.67 -20.93 -12.91
CA HIS A 247 -19.78 -19.88 -13.39
C HIS A 247 -19.47 -18.88 -12.27
N VAL A 248 -18.19 -18.61 -12.02
CA VAL A 248 -17.72 -17.80 -10.90
C VAL A 248 -17.02 -16.54 -11.41
N TYR A 249 -17.46 -15.40 -10.90
CA TYR A 249 -16.91 -14.07 -11.18
C TYR A 249 -16.53 -13.40 -9.87
N VAL A 250 -15.46 -12.62 -9.88
CA VAL A 250 -15.00 -11.85 -8.70
C VAL A 250 -14.94 -10.37 -9.03
N CYS A 251 -15.47 -9.54 -8.15
CA CYS A 251 -15.41 -8.08 -8.21
C CYS A 251 -14.71 -7.57 -6.93
N PRO A 252 -13.42 -7.21 -6.98
CA PRO A 252 -12.68 -6.76 -5.82
C PRO A 252 -13.33 -5.58 -5.09
N GLY A 253 -13.42 -5.69 -3.76
CA GLY A 253 -13.96 -4.67 -2.86
C GLY A 253 -12.91 -3.72 -2.28
N ASN A 254 -13.36 -2.71 -1.53
CA ASN A 254 -12.46 -1.75 -0.89
C ASN A 254 -11.78 -2.25 0.38
N HIS A 255 -12.37 -3.19 1.11
CA HIS A 255 -11.81 -3.76 2.33
C HIS A 255 -10.62 -4.67 2.06
N SER A 256 -10.63 -5.36 0.92
CA SER A 256 -9.58 -6.30 0.52
C SER A 256 -8.28 -5.64 0.03
N ARG A 257 -8.11 -4.31 0.15
CA ARG A 257 -6.86 -3.62 -0.17
C ARG A 257 -5.74 -4.03 0.80
N LEU A 258 -4.52 -4.15 0.27
CA LEU A 258 -3.33 -4.45 1.11
C LEU A 258 -2.85 -3.23 1.92
N HIS A 259 -3.31 -2.03 1.55
CA HIS A 259 -3.00 -0.77 2.22
C HIS A 259 -4.26 -0.10 2.78
N ALA A 260 -4.17 0.40 4.02
CA ALA A 260 -5.29 1.07 4.68
C ALA A 260 -5.67 2.40 4.01
N LYS A 261 -4.66 3.17 3.57
CA LYS A 261 -4.88 4.43 2.86
C LYS A 261 -5.19 4.17 1.39
N LYS A 262 -6.24 4.81 0.90
CA LYS A 262 -6.71 4.66 -0.48
C LYS A 262 -5.66 5.16 -1.49
N GLU A 263 -4.94 6.23 -1.16
CA GLU A 263 -3.95 6.87 -2.03
C GLU A 263 -2.69 6.01 -2.21
N GLU A 264 -2.42 5.12 -1.25
CA GLU A 264 -1.30 4.19 -1.27
C GLU A 264 -1.69 2.82 -1.87
N SER A 265 -2.97 2.61 -2.18
CA SER A 265 -3.46 1.35 -2.78
C SER A 265 -3.17 1.33 -4.28
N LEU A 266 -2.32 0.40 -4.72
CA LEU A 266 -2.07 0.17 -6.14
C LEU A 266 -3.17 -0.71 -6.76
N LYS A 267 -3.42 -0.51 -8.05
CA LYS A 267 -4.34 -1.36 -8.83
C LYS A 267 -3.75 -2.77 -8.95
N GLY A 268 -4.56 -3.80 -8.76
CA GLY A 268 -4.10 -5.20 -8.68
C GLY A 268 -3.57 -5.65 -7.30
N GLU A 269 -3.30 -4.73 -6.37
CA GLU A 269 -2.88 -5.07 -4.99
C GLU A 269 -4.09 -5.19 -4.06
N ASN A 270 -4.93 -6.19 -4.36
CA ASN A 270 -6.15 -6.49 -3.62
C ASN A 270 -6.25 -8.00 -3.36
N MET A 271 -6.59 -8.39 -2.13
CA MET A 271 -6.70 -9.78 -1.70
C MET A 271 -7.76 -10.55 -2.50
N ASP A 272 -8.83 -9.90 -2.94
CA ASP A 272 -9.86 -10.53 -3.77
C ASP A 272 -9.32 -10.97 -5.14
N CYS A 273 -8.25 -10.34 -5.65
CA CYS A 273 -7.62 -10.75 -6.90
C CYS A 273 -6.97 -12.15 -6.80
N LEU A 274 -6.67 -12.62 -5.58
CA LEU A 274 -6.15 -13.97 -5.37
C LEU A 274 -7.26 -15.04 -5.32
N ALA A 275 -8.53 -14.64 -5.24
CA ALA A 275 -9.65 -15.56 -5.07
C ALA A 275 -9.77 -16.55 -6.24
N ILE A 276 -9.78 -16.06 -7.48
CA ILE A 276 -9.88 -16.91 -8.68
C ILE A 276 -8.74 -17.95 -8.74
N PRO A 277 -7.45 -17.57 -8.77
CA PRO A 277 -6.38 -18.55 -8.90
C PRO A 277 -6.33 -19.53 -7.73
N PHE A 278 -6.64 -19.08 -6.51
CA PHE A 278 -6.68 -19.95 -5.34
C PHE A 278 -7.84 -20.97 -5.40
N LEU A 279 -9.06 -20.51 -5.71
CA LEU A 279 -10.23 -21.37 -5.80
C LEU A 279 -10.14 -22.34 -7.00
N GLN A 280 -9.61 -21.89 -8.14
CA GLN A 280 -9.31 -22.75 -9.28
C GLN A 280 -8.39 -23.92 -8.89
N ALA A 281 -7.29 -23.63 -8.19
CA ALA A 281 -6.37 -24.66 -7.73
C ALA A 281 -7.04 -25.64 -6.74
N LYS A 282 -7.83 -25.11 -5.80
CA LYS A 282 -8.52 -25.91 -4.77
C LYS A 282 -9.64 -26.78 -5.35
N LEU A 283 -10.36 -26.30 -6.37
CA LEU A 283 -11.49 -26.98 -6.98
C LEU A 283 -11.16 -27.61 -8.34
N GLN A 284 -9.88 -27.85 -8.66
CA GLN A 284 -9.43 -28.42 -9.94
C GLN A 284 -10.08 -29.76 -10.33
N ASN A 285 -10.62 -30.50 -9.34
CA ASN A 285 -11.29 -31.78 -9.58
C ASN A 285 -12.77 -31.63 -10.00
N PHE A 286 -13.34 -30.44 -9.90
CA PHE A 286 -14.71 -30.12 -10.28
C PHE A 286 -14.75 -29.59 -11.70
N LYS A 287 -15.15 -30.44 -12.65
CA LYS A 287 -15.12 -30.12 -14.09
C LYS A 287 -16.20 -29.12 -14.53
N ASN A 288 -17.23 -28.94 -13.73
CA ASN A 288 -18.36 -28.06 -14.02
C ASN A 288 -18.32 -26.73 -13.26
N ILE A 289 -17.21 -26.41 -12.60
CA ILE A 289 -16.98 -25.08 -12.02
C ILE A 289 -16.04 -24.31 -12.95
N GLU A 290 -16.55 -23.23 -13.51
CA GLU A 290 -15.80 -22.36 -14.42
C GLU A 290 -15.52 -21.02 -13.76
N PHE A 291 -14.25 -20.63 -13.73
CA PHE A 291 -13.85 -19.34 -13.19
C PHE A 291 -13.51 -18.38 -14.33
N HIS A 292 -14.03 -17.16 -14.25
CA HIS A 292 -13.94 -16.18 -15.32
C HIS A 292 -13.13 -14.95 -14.90
N GLU A 293 -12.10 -14.64 -15.67
CA GLU A 293 -11.31 -13.42 -15.49
C GLU A 293 -12.00 -12.20 -16.11
N ASN A 294 -11.88 -11.05 -15.44
CA ASN A 294 -12.42 -9.78 -15.93
C ASN A 294 -11.52 -9.20 -17.02
N LYS A 295 -12.11 -8.83 -18.17
CA LYS A 295 -11.36 -8.49 -19.40
C LYS A 295 -11.04 -7.01 -19.57
N ILE A 296 -11.94 -6.12 -19.13
CA ILE A 296 -11.80 -4.66 -19.33
C ILE A 296 -11.12 -4.02 -18.12
N ASP A 297 -11.63 -4.31 -16.93
CA ASP A 297 -11.10 -3.84 -15.66
C ASP A 297 -11.32 -4.92 -14.60
N GLU A 298 -10.35 -5.11 -13.71
CA GLU A 298 -10.42 -6.12 -12.65
C GLU A 298 -11.64 -5.96 -11.74
N SER A 299 -12.20 -4.75 -11.61
CA SER A 299 -13.36 -4.46 -10.76
C SER A 299 -14.72 -4.63 -11.44
N ILE A 300 -14.75 -5.10 -12.69
CA ILE A 300 -15.97 -5.18 -13.50
C ILE A 300 -16.12 -6.57 -14.12
N ALA A 301 -17.03 -7.36 -13.54
CA ALA A 301 -17.48 -8.60 -14.14
C ALA A 301 -18.47 -8.31 -15.28
N MET A 302 -18.27 -8.96 -16.43
CA MET A 302 -19.14 -8.82 -17.60
C MET A 302 -19.41 -10.18 -18.22
N PHE A 303 -20.68 -10.57 -18.25
CA PHE A 303 -21.12 -11.87 -18.77
C PHE A 303 -22.54 -11.81 -19.32
N SER A 304 -23.01 -12.92 -19.87
CA SER A 304 -24.34 -13.05 -20.47
C SER A 304 -25.01 -14.31 -19.98
N VAL A 305 -26.26 -14.19 -19.55
CA VAL A 305 -27.09 -15.32 -19.09
C VAL A 305 -28.36 -15.33 -19.93
N ARG A 306 -28.62 -16.41 -20.66
CA ARG A 306 -29.80 -16.55 -21.55
C ARG A 306 -30.02 -15.32 -22.47
N GLY A 307 -28.92 -14.73 -22.98
CA GLY A 307 -28.95 -13.54 -23.85
C GLY A 307 -29.03 -12.18 -23.12
N THR A 308 -29.17 -12.19 -21.79
CA THR A 308 -29.21 -11.01 -20.93
C THR A 308 -27.80 -10.61 -20.53
N LYS A 309 -27.37 -9.38 -20.88
CA LYS A 309 -26.06 -8.84 -20.51
C LYS A 309 -26.05 -8.40 -19.05
N ILE A 310 -25.13 -8.96 -18.27
CA ILE A 310 -25.01 -8.71 -16.84
C ILE A 310 -23.65 -8.11 -16.53
N PHE A 311 -23.67 -7.00 -15.79
CA PHE A 311 -22.46 -6.41 -15.20
C PHE A 311 -22.47 -6.62 -13.69
N GLY A 312 -21.31 -6.89 -13.11
CA GLY A 312 -21.10 -6.91 -11.66
C GLY A 312 -20.00 -5.93 -11.28
N VAL A 313 -20.21 -5.16 -10.21
CA VAL A 313 -19.23 -4.28 -9.60
C VAL A 313 -19.34 -4.37 -8.07
N HIS A 314 -18.30 -4.02 -7.32
CA HIS A 314 -18.45 -3.91 -5.86
C HIS A 314 -19.33 -2.72 -5.46
N GLY A 315 -19.07 -1.53 -6.03
CA GLY A 315 -19.92 -0.35 -5.86
C GLY A 315 -19.33 0.77 -5.00
N ASP A 316 -18.08 0.65 -4.54
CA ASP A 316 -17.33 1.70 -3.84
C ASP A 316 -16.95 2.89 -4.75
N LYS A 317 -16.87 2.64 -6.06
CA LYS A 317 -16.59 3.64 -7.10
C LYS A 317 -17.84 4.15 -7.81
N ASP A 318 -19.01 3.57 -7.52
CA ASP A 318 -20.20 3.70 -8.34
C ASP A 318 -21.42 4.18 -7.55
N ASP A 319 -22.09 5.20 -8.08
CA ASP A 319 -23.39 5.67 -7.60
C ASP A 319 -24.50 5.00 -8.42
N PRO A 320 -25.54 4.40 -7.80
CA PRO A 320 -26.61 3.69 -8.51
C PRO A 320 -27.33 4.54 -9.56
N LYS A 321 -27.36 5.87 -9.39
CA LYS A 321 -28.00 6.81 -10.33
C LYS A 321 -27.16 7.05 -11.58
N THR A 322 -25.85 6.84 -11.51
CA THR A 322 -24.89 7.19 -12.59
C THR A 322 -24.11 6.00 -13.15
N VAL A 323 -24.11 4.87 -12.44
CA VAL A 323 -23.30 3.69 -12.77
C VAL A 323 -23.63 3.15 -14.17
N VAL A 324 -24.92 3.10 -14.53
CA VAL A 324 -25.34 2.57 -15.83
C VAL A 324 -24.79 3.43 -16.96
N GLN A 325 -24.87 4.75 -16.86
CA GLN A 325 -24.33 5.66 -17.88
C GLN A 325 -22.80 5.55 -17.94
N LYS A 326 -22.11 5.61 -16.79
CA LYS A 326 -20.65 5.56 -16.72
C LYS A 326 -20.08 4.28 -17.31
N LEU A 327 -20.59 3.12 -16.86
CA LEU A 327 -20.12 1.83 -17.35
C LEU A 327 -20.48 1.60 -18.82
N SER A 328 -21.66 2.04 -19.27
CA SER A 328 -22.04 1.92 -20.68
C SER A 328 -21.12 2.75 -21.59
N LEU A 329 -20.80 3.97 -21.19
CA LEU A 329 -19.90 4.85 -21.95
C LEU A 329 -18.45 4.38 -21.90
N MET A 330 -18.00 3.85 -20.75
CA MET A 330 -16.64 3.36 -20.61
C MET A 330 -16.40 2.07 -21.40
N THR A 331 -17.33 1.12 -21.34
CA THR A 331 -17.19 -0.19 -22.00
C THR A 331 -17.74 -0.22 -23.42
N GLN A 332 -18.47 0.83 -23.84
CA GLN A 332 -19.27 0.87 -25.08
C GLN A 332 -20.31 -0.27 -25.16
N ILE A 333 -20.63 -0.90 -24.02
CA ILE A 333 -21.59 -1.99 -23.90
C ILE A 333 -22.60 -1.61 -22.83
N ARG A 334 -23.87 -1.65 -23.20
CA ARG A 334 -24.96 -1.38 -22.28
C ARG A 334 -25.45 -2.68 -21.62
N PRO A 335 -25.43 -2.80 -20.28
CA PRO A 335 -25.99 -3.95 -19.58
C PRO A 335 -27.52 -3.95 -19.60
N ASN A 336 -28.11 -5.13 -19.41
CA ASN A 336 -29.53 -5.30 -19.09
C ASN A 336 -29.75 -5.32 -17.57
N ILE A 337 -28.82 -5.93 -16.83
CA ILE A 337 -28.83 -6.03 -15.37
C ILE A 337 -27.44 -5.63 -14.85
N LEU A 338 -27.42 -4.90 -13.73
CA LEU A 338 -26.21 -4.52 -13.02
C LEU A 338 -26.32 -4.92 -11.56
N TYR A 339 -25.37 -5.73 -11.10
CA TYR A 339 -25.21 -6.12 -9.70
C TYR A 339 -24.19 -5.21 -9.00
N MET A 340 -24.49 -4.82 -7.77
CA MET A 340 -23.58 -4.08 -6.90
C MET A 340 -23.73 -4.49 -5.43
N GLY A 341 -22.67 -4.38 -4.64
CA GLY A 341 -22.67 -4.56 -3.18
C GLY A 341 -22.42 -3.24 -2.46
N HIS A 342 -21.51 -3.26 -1.48
CA HIS A 342 -20.93 -2.13 -0.74
C HIS A 342 -21.89 -1.41 0.22
N ARG A 343 -23.17 -1.31 -0.12
CA ARG A 343 -24.18 -0.58 0.68
C ARG A 343 -24.84 -1.42 1.75
N HIS A 344 -24.61 -2.74 1.74
CA HIS A 344 -25.11 -3.69 2.73
C HIS A 344 -26.64 -3.72 2.83
N VAL A 345 -27.32 -3.41 1.72
CA VAL A 345 -28.79 -3.46 1.61
C VAL A 345 -29.21 -4.06 0.27
N ASN A 346 -30.17 -4.97 0.34
CA ASN A 346 -30.90 -5.46 -0.80
C ASN A 346 -31.78 -4.35 -1.38
N ALA A 347 -31.60 -4.02 -2.65
CA ALA A 347 -32.45 -3.06 -3.33
C ALA A 347 -32.54 -3.33 -4.82
N MET A 348 -33.68 -2.99 -5.42
CA MET A 348 -33.84 -3.00 -6.87
C MET A 348 -34.29 -1.63 -7.35
N SER A 349 -33.59 -1.10 -8.35
CA SER A 349 -34.02 0.09 -9.08
C SER A 349 -33.96 -0.13 -10.58
N THR A 350 -34.54 0.78 -11.35
CA THR A 350 -34.51 0.73 -12.82
C THR A 350 -34.06 2.08 -13.36
N VAL A 351 -33.00 2.07 -14.15
CA VAL A 351 -32.43 3.27 -14.77
C VAL A 351 -32.33 3.04 -16.27
N TYR A 352 -33.10 3.80 -17.05
CA TYR A 352 -33.24 3.60 -18.50
C TYR A 352 -33.42 2.12 -18.87
N ASN A 353 -34.43 1.40 -18.38
CA ASN A 353 -34.64 -0.04 -18.67
C ASN A 353 -33.49 -0.99 -18.27
N VAL A 354 -32.51 -0.54 -17.50
CA VAL A 354 -31.50 -1.41 -16.88
C VAL A 354 -31.90 -1.67 -15.44
N LYS A 355 -31.96 -2.93 -15.04
CA LYS A 355 -32.22 -3.32 -13.65
C LYS A 355 -30.93 -3.19 -12.86
N ILE A 356 -30.97 -2.46 -11.75
CA ILE A 356 -29.86 -2.36 -10.81
C ILE A 356 -30.26 -3.15 -9.57
N LEU A 357 -29.51 -4.19 -9.27
CA LEU A 357 -29.69 -5.08 -8.13
C LEU A 357 -28.55 -4.83 -7.14
N GLN A 358 -28.88 -4.25 -6.00
CA GLN A 358 -27.96 -4.06 -4.90
C GLN A 358 -28.10 -5.26 -3.99
N SER A 359 -27.00 -5.98 -3.74
CA SER A 359 -26.93 -7.06 -2.76
C SER A 359 -26.52 -6.51 -1.40
N GLY A 360 -27.05 -7.13 -0.35
CA GLY A 360 -26.67 -6.89 1.02
C GLY A 360 -25.28 -7.43 1.38
N CYS A 361 -25.10 -7.71 2.66
CA CYS A 361 -23.86 -8.23 3.22
C CYS A 361 -24.09 -9.53 3.99
N ILE A 362 -23.08 -10.41 3.97
CA ILE A 362 -23.09 -11.62 4.81
C ILE A 362 -22.74 -11.28 6.25
N SER A 363 -21.86 -10.29 6.51
CA SER A 363 -21.42 -9.94 7.86
C SER A 363 -22.49 -9.25 8.71
N GLY A 364 -23.35 -8.44 8.09
CA GLY A 364 -24.37 -7.66 8.79
C GLY A 364 -23.84 -6.35 9.38
N THR A 365 -24.66 -5.71 10.20
CA THR A 365 -24.38 -4.39 10.80
C THR A 365 -23.24 -4.47 11.83
N ASP A 366 -22.14 -3.74 11.59
CA ASP A 366 -21.03 -3.59 12.54
C ASP A 366 -21.12 -2.28 13.36
N ASN A 367 -20.13 -1.99 14.20
CA ASN A 367 -20.13 -0.78 15.03
C ASN A 367 -19.99 0.51 14.20
N TYR A 368 -19.28 0.48 13.08
CA TYR A 368 -19.19 1.63 12.17
C TYR A 368 -20.56 1.96 11.55
N CYS A 369 -21.31 0.93 11.16
CA CYS A 369 -22.68 1.08 10.70
C CYS A 369 -23.57 1.71 11.80
N LEU A 370 -23.44 1.27 13.07
CA LEU A 370 -24.20 1.83 14.18
C LEU A 370 -23.87 3.31 14.45
N ASP A 371 -22.60 3.69 14.39
CA ASP A 371 -22.16 5.09 14.51
C ASP A 371 -22.81 5.99 13.44
N ASN A 372 -23.07 5.42 12.26
CA ASN A 372 -23.73 6.10 11.14
C ASN A 372 -25.25 5.87 11.08
N ARG A 373 -25.84 5.19 12.08
CA ARG A 373 -27.28 4.83 12.13
C ARG A 373 -27.74 4.01 10.91
N LEU A 374 -26.85 3.20 10.36
CA LEU A 374 -27.12 2.25 9.31
C LEU A 374 -27.40 0.90 9.97
N GLN A 375 -28.63 0.41 9.88
CA GLN A 375 -29.02 -0.85 10.51
C GLN A 375 -29.88 -1.64 9.54
N ASN A 376 -29.38 -2.81 9.14
CA ASN A 376 -30.12 -3.80 8.35
C ASN A 376 -29.78 -5.20 8.84
N LYS A 377 -30.67 -6.15 8.52
CA LYS A 377 -30.35 -7.58 8.72
C LYS A 377 -29.35 -8.01 7.65
N PRO A 378 -28.44 -8.94 7.97
CA PRO A 378 -27.56 -9.55 6.97
C PRO A 378 -28.41 -10.24 5.89
N GLU A 379 -28.09 -9.98 4.62
CA GLU A 379 -28.94 -10.36 3.49
C GLU A 379 -28.15 -10.47 2.16
N GLN A 380 -28.68 -11.23 1.20
CA GLN A 380 -28.16 -11.41 -0.16
C GLN A 380 -29.31 -11.54 -1.18
N LEU A 381 -28.99 -11.50 -2.47
CA LEU A 381 -29.95 -11.69 -3.56
C LEU A 381 -29.72 -12.97 -4.36
N ILE A 382 -30.83 -13.64 -4.69
CA ILE A 382 -30.91 -14.67 -5.74
C ILE A 382 -31.83 -14.15 -6.83
N SER A 383 -31.38 -14.19 -8.09
CA SER A 383 -32.18 -13.80 -9.24
C SER A 383 -32.39 -14.98 -10.17
N VAL A 384 -33.59 -15.09 -10.73
CA VAL A 384 -33.94 -16.06 -11.78
C VAL A 384 -33.94 -15.33 -13.12
N ILE A 385 -33.12 -15.80 -14.06
CA ILE A 385 -32.99 -15.22 -15.38
C ILE A 385 -33.47 -16.24 -16.42
N ASN A 386 -34.43 -15.85 -17.25
CA ASN A 386 -34.92 -16.63 -18.38
C ASN A 386 -34.55 -15.95 -19.72
N ASN A 387 -35.06 -16.48 -20.83
CA ASN A 387 -34.79 -15.94 -22.16
C ASN A 387 -35.36 -14.52 -22.39
N ASP A 388 -36.30 -14.06 -21.56
CA ASP A 388 -36.90 -12.73 -21.62
C ASP A 388 -36.21 -11.73 -20.66
N GLY A 389 -35.29 -12.18 -19.82
CA GLY A 389 -34.52 -11.37 -18.88
C GLY A 389 -34.72 -11.75 -17.41
N LEU A 390 -34.74 -10.74 -16.54
CA LEU A 390 -34.96 -10.92 -15.10
C LEU A 390 -36.42 -11.29 -14.84
N ASP A 391 -36.66 -12.53 -14.43
CA ASP A 391 -38.00 -13.03 -14.09
C ASP A 391 -38.40 -12.62 -12.66
N CYS A 392 -37.59 -13.00 -11.68
CA CYS A 392 -37.83 -12.65 -10.28
C CYS A 392 -36.54 -12.56 -9.46
N VAL A 393 -36.66 -11.93 -8.29
CA VAL A 393 -35.59 -11.76 -7.30
C VAL A 393 -36.08 -12.21 -5.94
N TYR A 394 -35.27 -12.98 -5.24
CA TYR A 394 -35.49 -13.39 -3.86
C TYR A 394 -34.61 -12.56 -2.92
N ASP A 395 -35.27 -11.89 -1.98
CA ASP A 395 -34.64 -11.25 -0.82
C ASP A 395 -34.31 -12.32 0.23
N VAL A 396 -33.04 -12.67 0.35
CA VAL A 396 -32.56 -13.68 1.30
C VAL A 396 -32.02 -12.99 2.54
N ARG A 397 -32.61 -13.25 3.71
CA ARG A 397 -32.17 -12.70 4.99
C ARG A 397 -31.65 -13.81 5.88
N PHE A 398 -30.55 -13.54 6.58
CA PHE A 398 -29.97 -14.47 7.53
C PHE A 398 -30.41 -14.17 8.96
N HIS A 399 -30.24 -15.16 9.82
CA HIS A 399 -30.50 -15.07 11.26
C HIS A 399 -29.22 -14.93 12.07
#